data_AF-A0A6I4SVV6-F1
#
_entry.id   AF-A0A6I4SVV6-F1
#
_cell.length_a   1.000
_cell.length_b   1.000
_cell.length_c   1.000
_cell.angle_alpha   90.00
_cell.angle_beta   90.00
_cell.angle_gamma   90.00
#
_symmetry.space_group_name_H-M   'P 1'
#
loop_
_entity.id
_entity.type
_entity.pdbx_description
1 polymer ?
#
loop_
_entity_poly.entity_id
_entity_poly.type
_entity_poly.pdbx_seq_one_letter_code
_entity_poly.pdbx_strand_id
1 'polypeptide(L)'
;MQKAKVDDGIAVSSFLKATTLAVSGKPDVVGAFRFFCVPSHISWDDPIVHPGDIGGNEHLHIFFGNTGTNANSTYESLRQSGDSTCRNMLNRSAYWQPAMIGTLTDGSEAVVVEEFTNFYYKRRPASDPEIEGIPVAIPRGLKFVFGGPSHPAQFKCIDETGNKNVTQWVPTLQKALSLCAAGQHIDMQQSTPNCWDGRNLDSPDHNSHLSYTIRDSSTGWKQRCPATHPYVIPKLNFQRIFKIRADDVTSTWRLSSDMSGYPAGTMAHADYMMAWNDEIMGRIMAACIDQLLSCSAGDLGDGFKMVENPIYKSGIAASARRVPLPRRGEVISLVNQGP
;
A
#
# COMPACT_ATOMS: atom_id res chain seq x y z
N MET A 1 6.99 6.36 -21.17
CA MET A 1 7.98 7.27 -20.55
C MET A 1 8.25 6.85 -19.11
N GLN A 2 9.50 6.82 -18.65
CA GLN A 2 9.82 6.60 -17.24
C GLN A 2 10.92 7.57 -16.84
N LYS A 3 11.05 7.90 -15.54
CA LYS A 3 12.22 8.65 -15.07
C LYS A 3 13.51 7.90 -15.39
N ALA A 4 14.60 8.64 -15.50
CA ALA A 4 15.93 8.05 -15.58
C ALA A 4 16.18 7.17 -14.33
N LYS A 5 16.95 6.09 -14.48
CA LYS A 5 17.33 5.27 -13.33
C LYS A 5 18.16 6.14 -12.38
N VAL A 6 17.74 6.22 -11.13
CA VAL A 6 18.56 6.74 -10.04
C VAL A 6 19.18 5.54 -9.34
N ASP A 7 20.50 5.54 -9.19
CA ASP A 7 21.19 4.51 -8.42
C ASP A 7 20.84 4.65 -6.93
N ASP A 8 20.52 3.54 -6.28
CA ASP A 8 20.22 3.49 -4.85
C ASP A 8 21.45 3.16 -4.00
N GLY A 9 22.57 2.81 -4.64
CA GLY A 9 23.83 2.48 -3.97
C GLY A 9 23.77 1.15 -3.20
N ILE A 10 22.73 0.34 -3.41
CA ILE A 10 22.54 -0.92 -2.69
C ILE A 10 23.09 -2.08 -3.53
N ALA A 11 24.03 -2.84 -2.96
CA ALA A 11 24.45 -4.12 -3.52
C ALA A 11 23.32 -5.15 -3.35
N VAL A 12 22.49 -5.32 -4.38
CA VAL A 12 21.30 -6.20 -4.36
C VAL A 12 21.62 -7.60 -3.83
N SER A 13 22.74 -8.19 -4.25
CA SER A 13 23.18 -9.53 -3.84
C SER A 13 23.34 -9.69 -2.32
N SER A 14 23.72 -8.63 -1.60
CA SER A 14 23.86 -8.64 -0.13
C SER A 14 22.52 -8.74 0.61
N PHE A 15 21.40 -8.52 -0.09
CA PHE A 15 20.05 -8.53 0.47
C PHE A 15 19.21 -9.70 -0.04
N LEU A 16 19.86 -10.72 -0.61
CA LEU A 16 19.22 -11.93 -1.11
C LEU A 16 19.74 -13.18 -0.41
N LYS A 17 18.88 -14.18 -0.32
CA LYS A 17 19.23 -15.54 0.07
C LYS A 17 18.53 -16.54 -0.83
N ALA A 18 19.14 -17.71 -1.00
CA ALA A 18 18.52 -18.81 -1.72
C ALA A 18 17.22 -19.26 -1.01
N THR A 19 16.26 -19.72 -1.80
CA THR A 19 14.98 -20.28 -1.36
C THR A 19 14.51 -21.33 -2.36
N THR A 20 13.51 -22.12 -1.98
CA THR A 20 12.78 -22.95 -2.94
C THR A 20 11.99 -22.06 -3.91
N LEU A 21 11.81 -22.52 -5.15
CA LEU A 21 10.97 -21.83 -6.13
C LEU A 21 9.54 -21.64 -5.61
N ALA A 22 8.95 -20.49 -5.95
CA ALA A 22 7.56 -20.20 -5.64
C ALA A 22 6.63 -21.19 -6.35
N VAL A 23 5.51 -21.50 -5.72
CA VAL A 23 4.47 -22.36 -6.30
C VAL A 23 3.67 -21.61 -7.38
N SER A 24 3.01 -22.36 -8.25
CA SER A 24 2.08 -21.81 -9.22
C SER A 24 0.96 -21.02 -8.54
N GLY A 25 0.55 -19.91 -9.17
CA GLY A 25 -0.59 -19.10 -8.77
C GLY A 25 -1.95 -19.71 -9.11
N LYS A 26 -2.00 -20.80 -9.89
CA LYS A 26 -3.27 -21.48 -10.23
C LYS A 26 -4.03 -21.89 -8.94
N PRO A 27 -5.38 -21.79 -8.93
CA PRO A 27 -6.26 -21.50 -10.06
C PRO A 27 -6.44 -20.01 -10.38
N ASP A 28 -5.74 -19.09 -9.70
CA ASP A 28 -5.74 -17.68 -10.11
C ASP A 28 -5.16 -17.54 -11.52
N VAL A 29 -5.66 -16.55 -12.25
CA VAL A 29 -5.20 -16.20 -13.61
C VAL A 29 -4.19 -15.04 -13.61
N VAL A 30 -3.74 -14.62 -12.42
CA VAL A 30 -2.78 -13.52 -12.24
C VAL A 30 -1.57 -13.99 -11.48
N GLY A 31 -0.39 -13.61 -11.96
CA GLY A 31 0.83 -13.75 -11.17
C GLY A 31 0.81 -12.72 -10.04
N ALA A 32 1.46 -13.03 -8.93
CA ALA A 32 1.33 -12.25 -7.72
C ALA A 32 2.63 -12.16 -6.93
N PHE A 33 2.90 -10.95 -6.43
CA PHE A 33 3.96 -10.68 -5.46
C PHE A 33 3.39 -9.96 -4.25
N ARG A 34 3.70 -10.44 -3.04
CA ARG A 34 3.12 -9.96 -1.79
C ARG A 34 4.18 -9.72 -0.72
N PHE A 35 4.01 -8.66 0.04
CA PHE A 35 4.87 -8.36 1.18
C PHE A 35 4.15 -7.47 2.18
N PHE A 36 4.65 -7.52 3.41
CA PHE A 36 4.18 -6.67 4.47
C PHE A 36 5.12 -5.48 4.67
N CYS A 37 4.55 -4.36 5.07
CA CYS A 37 5.26 -3.26 5.71
C CYS A 37 4.60 -2.93 7.04
N VAL A 38 5.42 -2.48 7.97
CA VAL A 38 4.94 -1.89 9.23
C VAL A 38 4.91 -0.37 9.11
N PRO A 39 4.11 0.32 9.92
CA PRO A 39 4.12 1.79 9.96
C PRO A 39 5.52 2.36 10.22
N SER A 40 5.87 3.42 9.49
CA SER A 40 7.12 4.18 9.64
C SER A 40 6.98 5.31 10.65
N HIS A 41 6.10 6.25 10.33
CA HIS A 41 5.86 7.43 11.11
C HIS A 41 4.48 8.00 10.78
N ILE A 42 4.04 8.93 11.61
CA ILE A 42 2.81 9.70 11.45
C ILE A 42 3.21 11.16 11.33
N SER A 43 2.68 11.86 10.33
CA SER A 43 2.92 13.29 10.13
C SER A 43 1.76 13.94 9.35
N TRP A 44 1.79 15.26 9.27
CA TRP A 44 0.87 16.08 8.50
C TRP A 44 1.42 16.42 7.11
N ASP A 45 2.38 15.64 6.62
CA ASP A 45 3.00 15.87 5.32
C ASP A 45 2.19 15.19 4.21
N ASP A 46 2.21 15.77 3.01
CA ASP A 46 1.75 15.11 1.79
C ASP A 46 2.65 15.50 0.61
N PRO A 47 3.62 14.66 0.22
CA PRO A 47 4.54 14.99 -0.87
C PRO A 47 3.93 14.91 -2.28
N ILE A 48 2.69 14.44 -2.43
CA ILE A 48 1.97 14.49 -3.71
C ILE A 48 1.13 15.76 -3.78
N VAL A 49 0.23 15.96 -2.82
CA VAL A 49 -0.80 17.01 -2.87
C VAL A 49 -0.27 18.35 -2.36
N HIS A 50 0.61 18.34 -1.36
CA HIS A 50 1.20 19.53 -0.74
C HIS A 50 2.74 19.50 -0.77
N PRO A 51 3.37 19.36 -1.95
CA PRO A 51 4.82 19.19 -2.06
C PRO A 51 5.57 20.40 -1.52
N GLY A 52 6.50 20.15 -0.60
CA GLY A 52 7.34 21.15 0.07
C GLY A 52 6.70 21.83 1.29
N ASP A 53 5.41 21.61 1.53
CA ASP A 53 4.69 22.23 2.65
C ASP A 53 4.72 21.31 3.88
N ILE A 54 5.78 21.44 4.68
CA ILE A 54 6.01 20.63 5.88
C ILE A 54 4.89 20.88 6.89
N GLY A 55 4.16 19.83 7.23
CA GLY A 55 3.01 19.87 8.12
C GLY A 55 1.80 20.61 7.57
N GLY A 56 1.80 20.91 6.27
CA GLY A 56 0.79 21.73 5.60
C GLY A 56 -0.52 21.01 5.28
N ASN A 57 -0.54 19.67 5.29
CA ASN A 57 -1.75 18.94 4.93
C ASN A 57 -2.88 19.15 5.95
N GLU A 58 -4.12 19.16 5.46
CA GLU A 58 -5.29 19.36 6.29
C GLU A 58 -5.58 18.16 7.21
N HIS A 59 -5.33 16.94 6.73
CA HIS A 59 -5.51 15.69 7.50
C HIS A 59 -4.20 14.97 7.79
N LEU A 60 -4.25 14.12 8.81
CA LEU A 60 -3.09 13.40 9.33
C LEU A 60 -2.82 12.13 8.51
N HIS A 61 -1.56 11.84 8.22
CA HIS A 61 -1.15 10.64 7.51
C HIS A 61 -0.36 9.67 8.37
N ILE A 62 -0.44 8.39 8.01
CA ILE A 62 0.49 7.35 8.45
C ILE A 62 1.25 6.81 7.23
N PHE A 63 2.58 6.72 7.36
CA PHE A 63 3.51 6.38 6.29
C PHE A 63 4.09 4.97 6.43
N PHE A 64 4.43 4.35 5.30
CA PHE A 64 5.02 3.03 5.19
C PHE A 64 6.09 3.01 4.08
N GLY A 65 6.96 2.00 4.11
CA GLY A 65 8.06 1.89 3.16
C GLY A 65 9.20 2.81 3.57
N ASN A 66 9.56 3.77 2.73
CA ASN A 66 10.72 4.62 3.00
C ASN A 66 10.61 5.39 4.32
N THR A 67 11.59 5.20 5.21
CA THR A 67 11.60 5.83 6.54
C THR A 67 11.87 7.34 6.53
N GLY A 68 12.39 7.87 5.42
CA GLY A 68 12.69 9.29 5.23
C GLY A 68 11.61 10.05 4.45
N THR A 69 10.46 9.44 4.16
CA THR A 69 9.36 10.13 3.48
C THR A 69 8.92 11.35 4.29
N ASN A 70 8.73 12.48 3.61
CA ASN A 70 8.26 13.76 4.14
C ASN A 70 7.77 14.64 2.97
N ALA A 71 7.27 15.85 3.26
CA ALA A 71 6.71 16.76 2.25
C ALA A 71 7.64 17.09 1.06
N ASN A 72 8.97 16.97 1.21
CA ASN A 72 9.95 17.24 0.16
C ASN A 72 10.33 16.00 -0.68
N SER A 73 9.67 14.86 -0.47
CA SER A 73 10.08 13.60 -1.09
C SER A 73 9.89 13.60 -2.60
N THR A 74 10.90 13.10 -3.29
CA THR A 74 10.91 12.88 -4.74
C THR A 74 11.33 11.44 -5.04
N TYR A 75 11.12 11.00 -6.28
CA TYR A 75 11.65 9.71 -6.74
C TYR A 75 13.17 9.58 -6.45
N GLU A 76 13.92 10.65 -6.69
CA GLU A 76 15.35 10.72 -6.49
C GLU A 76 15.71 10.57 -5.00
N SER A 77 15.07 11.35 -4.11
CA SER A 77 15.36 11.30 -2.67
C SER A 77 15.00 9.94 -2.07
N LEU A 78 13.88 9.36 -2.49
CA LEU A 78 13.43 8.03 -2.03
C LEU A 78 14.36 6.93 -2.52
N ARG A 79 15.00 7.05 -3.69
CA ARG A 79 15.99 6.07 -4.15
C ARG A 79 17.30 6.16 -3.40
N GLN A 80 17.74 7.37 -3.05
CA GLN A 80 19.08 7.61 -2.51
C GLN A 80 19.17 7.59 -0.98
N SER A 81 18.06 7.77 -0.27
CA SER A 81 18.06 7.95 1.18
C SER A 81 16.91 7.19 1.86
N GLY A 82 17.04 7.06 3.18
CA GLY A 82 16.09 6.32 4.02
C GLY A 82 16.32 4.81 4.02
N ASP A 83 15.73 4.18 5.03
CA ASP A 83 15.59 2.74 5.15
C ASP A 83 14.17 2.36 4.66
N SER A 84 13.74 1.11 4.84
CA SER A 84 12.41 0.63 4.51
C SER A 84 11.75 -0.10 5.67
N THR A 85 10.53 0.29 6.02
CA THR A 85 9.68 -0.50 6.94
C THR A 85 9.01 -1.68 6.27
N CYS A 86 9.15 -1.82 4.96
CA CYS A 86 8.76 -3.02 4.27
C CYS A 86 9.69 -4.16 4.62
N ARG A 87 9.25 -5.38 4.33
CA ARG A 87 9.99 -6.60 4.66
C ARG A 87 11.45 -6.58 4.19
N ASN A 88 11.83 -5.78 3.20
CA ASN A 88 13.21 -5.65 2.74
C ASN A 88 13.54 -4.21 2.28
N MET A 89 14.80 -3.81 2.49
CA MET A 89 15.38 -2.50 2.12
C MET A 89 15.25 -2.15 0.62
N LEU A 90 15.26 -3.14 -0.28
CA LEU A 90 15.20 -2.94 -1.73
C LEU A 90 13.84 -2.39 -2.21
N ASN A 91 12.85 -2.32 -1.32
CA ASN A 91 11.65 -1.50 -1.53
C ASN A 91 11.77 -0.16 -0.79
N ARG A 92 12.26 0.89 -1.45
CA ARG A 92 12.22 2.25 -0.91
C ARG A 92 11.04 3.07 -1.45
N SER A 93 10.01 2.42 -1.98
CA SER A 93 8.76 3.13 -2.33
C SER A 93 8.13 3.71 -1.07
N ALA A 94 7.46 4.84 -1.23
CA ALA A 94 6.67 5.46 -0.17
C ALA A 94 5.20 5.12 -0.39
N TYR A 95 4.53 4.77 0.69
CA TYR A 95 3.09 4.53 0.73
C TYR A 95 2.53 5.26 1.95
N TRP A 96 1.40 5.93 1.81
CA TRP A 96 0.73 6.52 2.96
C TRP A 96 -0.77 6.56 2.74
N GLN A 97 -1.47 6.88 3.81
CA GLN A 97 -2.91 7.04 3.83
C GLN A 97 -3.33 7.92 5.01
N PRO A 98 -4.58 8.41 5.02
CA PRO A 98 -5.18 9.00 6.21
C PRO A 98 -5.04 8.08 7.43
N ALA A 99 -4.58 8.64 8.53
CA ALA A 99 -4.47 7.93 9.79
C ALA A 99 -5.87 7.58 10.33
N MET A 100 -6.04 6.35 10.82
CA MET A 100 -7.23 5.97 11.57
C MET A 100 -7.16 6.60 12.97
N ILE A 101 -8.22 7.28 13.40
CA ILE A 101 -8.34 7.95 14.69
C ILE A 101 -9.52 7.35 15.45
N GLY A 102 -9.38 7.17 16.75
CA GLY A 102 -10.47 6.75 17.63
C GLY A 102 -10.27 7.24 19.06
N THR A 103 -11.35 7.19 19.84
CA THR A 103 -11.35 7.49 21.27
C THR A 103 -11.12 6.23 22.09
N LEU A 104 -10.38 6.35 23.19
CA LEU A 104 -10.18 5.30 24.17
C LEU A 104 -11.20 5.40 25.32
N THR A 105 -11.34 4.35 26.13
CA THR A 105 -12.30 4.32 27.25
C THR A 105 -12.03 5.36 28.34
N ASP A 106 -10.81 5.92 28.40
CA ASP A 106 -10.46 7.04 29.28
C ASP A 106 -10.83 8.42 28.71
N GLY A 107 -11.39 8.47 27.50
CA GLY A 107 -11.81 9.69 26.80
C GLY A 107 -10.73 10.35 25.94
N SER A 108 -9.50 9.84 25.92
CA SER A 108 -8.43 10.37 25.06
C SER A 108 -8.63 9.97 23.60
N GLU A 109 -8.28 10.85 22.66
CA GLU A 109 -8.16 10.48 21.23
C GLU A 109 -6.75 9.96 20.94
N ALA A 110 -6.68 8.93 20.10
CA ALA A 110 -5.43 8.33 19.65
C ALA A 110 -5.51 7.97 18.16
N VAL A 111 -4.34 7.95 17.52
CA VAL A 111 -4.17 7.25 16.24
C VAL A 111 -4.19 5.75 16.51
N VAL A 112 -5.10 5.07 15.82
CA VAL A 112 -5.24 3.61 15.79
C VAL A 112 -4.23 3.10 14.76
N VAL A 113 -3.02 2.80 15.22
CA VAL A 113 -1.93 2.34 14.35
C VAL A 113 -2.24 0.91 13.88
N GLU A 114 -2.07 0.67 12.58
CA GLU A 114 -2.17 -0.64 11.95
C GLU A 114 -1.24 -1.65 12.64
N GLU A 115 -1.67 -2.90 12.69
CA GLU A 115 -0.79 -3.98 13.10
C GLU A 115 0.26 -4.24 12.02
N PHE A 116 -0.20 -4.36 10.78
CA PHE A 116 0.64 -4.43 9.60
C PHE A 116 -0.19 -4.05 8.39
N THR A 117 0.52 -3.81 7.29
CA THR A 117 -0.10 -3.59 6.00
C THR A 117 0.48 -4.53 4.96
N ASN A 118 -0.39 -5.16 4.19
CA ASN A 118 -0.04 -6.04 3.09
C ASN A 118 -0.23 -5.34 1.76
N PHE A 119 0.81 -5.41 0.94
CA PHE A 119 0.82 -4.94 -0.42
C PHE A 119 0.85 -6.10 -1.40
N TYR A 120 -0.04 -6.06 -2.37
CA TYR A 120 -0.14 -7.06 -3.42
C TYR A 120 0.11 -6.41 -4.76
N TYR A 121 1.08 -6.89 -5.52
CA TYR A 121 1.22 -6.55 -6.93
C TYR A 121 0.74 -7.73 -7.74
N LYS A 122 -0.33 -7.53 -8.52
CA LYS A 122 -0.94 -8.59 -9.32
C LYS A 122 -1.23 -8.14 -10.73
N ARG A 123 -0.97 -9.01 -11.70
CA ARG A 123 -1.35 -8.81 -13.11
C ARG A 123 -1.46 -10.16 -13.79
N ARG A 124 -2.25 -10.25 -14.85
CA ARG A 124 -2.10 -11.36 -15.81
C ARG A 124 -0.66 -11.38 -16.35
N PRO A 125 -0.08 -12.57 -16.60
CA PRO A 125 1.18 -12.69 -17.32
C PRO A 125 1.13 -12.00 -18.68
N ALA A 126 2.25 -11.47 -19.14
CA ALA A 126 2.34 -10.89 -20.49
C ALA A 126 2.08 -11.90 -21.62
N SER A 127 2.29 -13.20 -21.34
CA SER A 127 2.03 -14.31 -22.25
C SER A 127 0.58 -14.82 -22.23
N ASP A 128 -0.25 -14.33 -21.31
CA ASP A 128 -1.65 -14.73 -21.21
C ASP A 128 -2.45 -14.14 -22.38
N PRO A 129 -3.09 -14.95 -23.25
CA PRO A 129 -3.86 -14.44 -24.39
C PRO A 129 -5.07 -13.61 -23.96
N GLU A 130 -5.49 -13.67 -22.70
CA GLU A 130 -6.59 -12.91 -22.13
C GLU A 130 -6.14 -11.59 -21.48
N ILE A 131 -4.87 -11.20 -21.61
CA ILE A 131 -4.40 -9.89 -21.16
C ILE A 131 -4.84 -8.80 -22.15
N GLU A 132 -5.63 -7.86 -21.66
CA GLU A 132 -6.20 -6.77 -22.48
C GLU A 132 -5.46 -5.45 -22.20
N GLY A 133 -4.52 -5.11 -23.08
CA GLY A 133 -3.66 -3.91 -23.03
C GLY A 133 -2.17 -4.27 -23.15
N ILE A 134 -1.29 -3.28 -23.05
CA ILE A 134 0.17 -3.46 -23.19
C ILE A 134 0.77 -3.71 -21.80
N PRO A 135 1.15 -4.94 -21.45
CA PRO A 135 1.76 -5.25 -20.15
C PRO A 135 3.08 -4.50 -19.95
N VAL A 136 3.19 -3.73 -18.87
CA VAL A 136 4.45 -3.10 -18.43
C VAL A 136 4.66 -3.25 -16.93
N ALA A 137 5.91 -3.09 -16.49
CA ALA A 137 6.22 -2.88 -15.07
C ALA A 137 5.71 -1.50 -14.62
N ILE A 138 5.69 -1.26 -13.31
CA ILE A 138 5.39 0.07 -12.77
C ILE A 138 6.51 1.05 -13.18
N PRO A 139 6.18 2.15 -13.88
CA PRO A 139 7.16 3.14 -14.30
C PRO A 139 7.94 3.76 -13.15
N ARG A 140 9.25 3.97 -13.33
CA ARG A 140 10.04 4.76 -12.38
C ARG A 140 9.45 6.16 -12.22
N GLY A 141 9.30 6.57 -10.96
CA GLY A 141 8.75 7.87 -10.60
C GLY A 141 7.24 8.02 -10.77
N LEU A 142 6.51 6.93 -11.10
CA LEU A 142 5.05 6.95 -11.04
C LEU A 142 4.61 7.29 -9.60
N LYS A 143 3.75 8.30 -9.47
CA LYS A 143 3.11 8.67 -8.21
C LYS A 143 1.65 9.04 -8.42
N PHE A 144 0.79 8.69 -7.48
CA PHE A 144 -0.64 8.95 -7.58
C PHE A 144 -1.37 8.81 -6.24
N VAL A 145 -2.56 9.41 -6.18
CA VAL A 145 -3.55 9.24 -5.12
C VAL A 145 -4.68 8.37 -5.66
N PHE A 146 -5.17 7.41 -4.87
CA PHE A 146 -6.28 6.53 -5.25
C PHE A 146 -7.26 6.28 -4.10
N GLY A 147 -8.50 5.95 -4.47
CA GLY A 147 -9.58 5.74 -3.52
C GLY A 147 -10.60 6.88 -3.54
N GLY A 148 -11.03 7.31 -2.37
CA GLY A 148 -12.08 8.31 -2.19
C GLY A 148 -13.48 7.76 -2.49
N PRO A 149 -14.51 8.64 -2.50
CA PRO A 149 -15.90 8.23 -2.63
C PRO A 149 -16.21 7.55 -3.97
N SER A 150 -15.45 7.83 -5.04
CA SER A 150 -15.60 7.17 -6.34
C SER A 150 -15.05 5.73 -6.35
N HIS A 151 -14.10 5.42 -5.46
CA HIS A 151 -13.47 4.10 -5.33
C HIS A 151 -13.29 3.77 -3.83
N PRO A 152 -14.41 3.57 -3.10
CA PRO A 152 -14.38 3.49 -1.65
C PRO A 152 -13.63 2.25 -1.16
N ALA A 153 -13.12 2.33 0.06
CA ALA A 153 -12.60 1.17 0.76
C ALA A 153 -13.70 0.15 1.06
N GLN A 154 -13.28 -1.11 1.16
CA GLN A 154 -14.10 -2.19 1.67
C GLN A 154 -13.56 -2.61 3.04
N PHE A 155 -14.46 -2.99 3.93
CA PHE A 155 -14.12 -3.36 5.30
C PHE A 155 -14.68 -4.74 5.60
N LYS A 156 -14.00 -5.52 6.43
CA LYS A 156 -14.58 -6.72 7.05
C LYS A 156 -13.97 -6.94 8.42
N CYS A 157 -14.64 -7.77 9.20
CA CYS A 157 -14.10 -8.31 10.42
C CYS A 157 -13.36 -9.63 10.17
N ILE A 158 -12.19 -9.79 10.76
CA ILE A 158 -11.45 -11.05 10.80
C ILE A 158 -11.13 -11.43 12.25
N ASP A 159 -10.96 -12.73 12.49
CA ASP A 159 -10.75 -13.29 13.83
C ASP A 159 -9.45 -12.80 14.51
N GLU A 160 -9.24 -13.21 15.76
CA GLU A 160 -8.07 -12.81 16.56
C GLU A 160 -6.75 -13.33 15.97
N THR A 161 -6.81 -14.32 15.08
CA THR A 161 -5.65 -14.87 14.38
C THR A 161 -5.33 -14.14 13.08
N GLY A 162 -6.27 -13.31 12.59
CA GLY A 162 -6.18 -12.64 11.30
C GLY A 162 -6.38 -13.56 10.09
N ASN A 163 -6.82 -14.81 10.29
CA ASN A 163 -6.86 -15.83 9.23
C ASN A 163 -8.28 -16.22 8.81
N LYS A 164 -9.31 -15.90 9.60
CA LYS A 164 -10.69 -16.25 9.27
C LYS A 164 -11.57 -15.02 9.19
N ASN A 165 -12.40 -14.98 8.15
CA ASN A 165 -13.43 -13.96 8.02
C ASN A 165 -14.52 -14.21 9.06
N VAL A 166 -14.79 -13.21 9.88
CA VAL A 166 -15.95 -13.17 10.79
C VAL A 166 -17.15 -12.60 10.04
N THR A 167 -16.92 -11.64 9.13
CA THR A 167 -17.96 -11.07 8.25
C THR A 167 -17.58 -11.18 6.78
N GLN A 168 -18.58 -11.05 5.91
CA GLN A 168 -18.33 -10.67 4.51
C GLN A 168 -17.83 -9.21 4.44
N TRP A 169 -17.37 -8.81 3.25
CA TRP A 169 -17.07 -7.41 2.95
C TRP A 169 -18.32 -6.54 3.11
N VAL A 170 -18.17 -5.42 3.81
CA VAL A 170 -19.19 -4.40 4.02
C VAL A 170 -18.67 -3.03 3.57
N PRO A 171 -19.56 -2.13 3.14
CA PRO A 171 -19.14 -0.88 2.49
C PRO A 171 -18.69 0.23 3.43
N THR A 172 -18.93 0.11 4.76
CA THR A 172 -18.58 1.17 5.72
C THR A 172 -17.81 0.62 6.91
N LEU A 173 -16.93 1.46 7.46
CA LEU A 173 -16.12 1.13 8.62
C LEU A 173 -16.99 0.83 9.85
N GLN A 174 -17.99 1.67 10.14
CA GLN A 174 -18.91 1.50 11.27
C GLN A 174 -19.64 0.16 11.20
N LYS A 175 -20.05 -0.28 10.00
CA LYS A 175 -20.74 -1.55 9.86
C LYS A 175 -19.81 -2.71 10.20
N ALA A 176 -18.55 -2.69 9.73
CA ALA A 176 -17.57 -3.72 10.07
C ALA A 176 -17.29 -3.74 11.58
N LEU A 177 -17.07 -2.57 12.19
CA LEU A 177 -16.82 -2.43 13.62
C LEU A 177 -17.98 -2.93 14.49
N SER A 178 -19.23 -2.68 14.10
CA SER A 178 -20.41 -3.19 14.81
C SER A 178 -20.54 -4.72 14.83
N LEU A 179 -19.82 -5.40 13.94
CA LEU A 179 -19.82 -6.84 13.78
C LEU A 179 -18.55 -7.50 14.35
N CYS A 180 -17.58 -6.70 14.79
CA CYS A 180 -16.36 -7.17 15.43
C CYS A 180 -16.44 -7.09 16.94
N ALA A 181 -15.67 -7.96 17.60
CA ALA A 181 -15.40 -7.93 19.03
C ALA A 181 -13.97 -7.44 19.32
N ALA A 182 -13.72 -7.06 20.58
CA ALA A 182 -12.35 -6.82 21.04
C ALA A 182 -11.48 -8.08 20.88
N GLY A 183 -10.22 -7.89 20.49
CA GLY A 183 -9.29 -8.96 20.12
C GLY A 183 -9.28 -9.29 18.62
N GLN A 184 -10.38 -9.01 17.92
CA GLN A 184 -10.51 -9.20 16.47
C GLN A 184 -9.88 -8.03 15.69
N HIS A 185 -9.89 -8.13 14.36
CA HIS A 185 -9.29 -7.11 13.50
C HIS A 185 -10.26 -6.60 12.45
N ILE A 186 -10.13 -5.30 12.14
CA ILE A 186 -10.66 -4.73 10.92
C ILE A 186 -9.65 -4.97 9.80
N ASP A 187 -10.11 -5.61 8.73
CA ASP A 187 -9.41 -5.68 7.45
C ASP A 187 -10.04 -4.64 6.52
N MET A 188 -9.25 -3.62 6.20
CA MET A 188 -9.60 -2.56 5.24
C MET A 188 -8.85 -2.83 3.94
N GLN A 189 -9.57 -2.88 2.79
CA GLN A 189 -9.01 -3.13 1.46
C GLN A 189 -9.38 -2.06 0.43
N GLN A 190 -8.38 -1.66 -0.36
CA GLN A 190 -8.49 -0.74 -1.47
C GLN A 190 -7.50 -1.14 -2.55
N SER A 191 -7.90 -0.94 -3.80
CA SER A 191 -7.05 -1.25 -4.93
C SER A 191 -6.81 -0.03 -5.80
N THR A 192 -5.62 0.04 -6.35
CA THR A 192 -5.24 1.08 -7.29
C THR A 192 -5.94 0.90 -8.65
N PRO A 193 -6.03 1.98 -9.45
CA PRO A 193 -6.12 1.83 -10.90
C PRO A 193 -4.91 1.03 -11.43
N ASN A 194 -5.06 0.42 -12.59
CA ASN A 194 -4.05 -0.47 -13.17
C ASN A 194 -3.84 -0.28 -14.68
N CYS A 195 -4.42 0.78 -15.24
CA CYS A 195 -4.25 1.21 -16.61
C CYS A 195 -3.55 2.57 -16.63
N TRP A 196 -2.49 2.71 -17.41
CA TRP A 196 -1.66 3.89 -17.47
C TRP A 196 -1.65 4.48 -18.88
N ASP A 197 -1.65 5.81 -18.98
CA ASP A 197 -1.67 6.56 -20.25
C ASP A 197 -0.39 6.40 -21.10
N GLY A 198 0.68 5.82 -20.53
CA GLY A 198 1.96 5.60 -21.20
C GLY A 198 2.89 6.81 -21.21
N ARG A 199 2.39 7.95 -20.73
CA ARG A 199 3.01 9.27 -20.89
C ARG A 199 3.33 9.93 -19.56
N ASN A 200 2.35 10.09 -18.68
CA ASN A 200 2.47 10.93 -17.50
C ASN A 200 2.77 10.09 -16.26
N LEU A 201 3.77 10.48 -15.47
CA LEU A 201 4.11 9.82 -14.20
C LEU A 201 3.37 10.42 -13.00
N ASP A 202 2.70 11.53 -13.24
CA ASP A 202 1.81 12.26 -12.36
C ASP A 202 0.92 13.16 -13.25
N SER A 203 -0.27 13.53 -12.78
CA SER A 203 -1.17 14.48 -13.45
C SER A 203 -1.51 15.61 -12.49
N PRO A 204 -2.03 16.77 -12.95
CA PRO A 204 -2.37 17.88 -12.06
C PRO A 204 -3.36 17.54 -10.93
N ASP A 205 -4.19 16.52 -11.14
CA ASP A 205 -5.13 15.97 -10.16
C ASP A 205 -4.60 14.69 -9.46
N HIS A 206 -3.35 14.33 -9.72
CA HIS A 206 -2.66 13.14 -9.20
C HIS A 206 -3.36 11.80 -9.46
N ASN A 207 -4.32 11.76 -10.38
CA ASN A 207 -5.19 10.61 -10.62
C ASN A 207 -5.40 10.30 -12.11
N SER A 208 -5.72 11.30 -12.94
CA SER A 208 -6.19 11.12 -14.33
C SER A 208 -5.18 10.53 -15.32
N HIS A 209 -3.89 10.42 -14.95
CA HIS A 209 -2.90 9.67 -15.75
C HIS A 209 -3.03 8.14 -15.58
N LEU A 210 -3.88 7.70 -14.64
CA LEU A 210 -4.26 6.31 -14.42
C LEU A 210 -5.78 6.13 -14.56
N SER A 211 -6.18 4.91 -14.88
CA SER A 211 -7.58 4.50 -14.93
C SER A 211 -7.77 3.10 -14.39
N TYR A 212 -8.95 2.83 -13.87
CA TYR A 212 -9.42 1.46 -13.65
C TYR A 212 -9.78 0.82 -14.98
N THR A 213 -9.74 -0.52 -15.04
CA THR A 213 -10.25 -1.26 -16.19
C THR A 213 -11.75 -1.02 -16.37
N ILE A 214 -12.18 -0.86 -17.61
CA ILE A 214 -13.58 -0.81 -18.00
C ILE A 214 -14.04 -2.19 -18.48
N ARG A 215 -15.34 -2.47 -18.38
CA ARG A 215 -15.92 -3.65 -19.04
C ARG A 215 -16.30 -3.28 -20.46
N ASP A 216 -15.90 -4.11 -21.42
CA ASP A 216 -16.19 -3.87 -22.84
C ASP A 216 -17.12 -4.95 -23.42
N SER A 217 -18.32 -4.54 -23.84
CA SER A 217 -19.31 -5.43 -24.44
C SER A 217 -18.84 -6.09 -25.74
N SER A 218 -17.96 -5.44 -26.52
CA SER A 218 -17.41 -5.97 -27.79
C SER A 218 -16.47 -7.16 -27.60
N THR A 219 -15.94 -7.34 -26.38
CA THR A 219 -15.04 -8.46 -26.02
C THR A 219 -15.75 -9.55 -25.21
N GLY A 220 -17.08 -9.46 -25.05
CA GLY A 220 -17.83 -10.32 -24.13
C GLY A 220 -17.74 -9.87 -22.67
N TRP A 221 -17.68 -8.55 -22.42
CA TRP A 221 -17.60 -7.92 -21.10
C TRP A 221 -16.30 -8.20 -20.33
N LYS A 222 -15.20 -8.51 -21.04
CA LYS A 222 -13.87 -8.61 -20.42
C LYS A 222 -13.46 -7.27 -19.84
N GLN A 223 -12.70 -7.32 -18.75
CA GLN A 223 -12.05 -6.13 -18.19
C GLN A 223 -10.86 -5.77 -19.07
N ARG A 224 -10.86 -4.56 -19.62
CA ARG A 224 -9.74 -4.02 -20.40
C ARG A 224 -9.37 -2.62 -19.97
N CYS A 225 -8.15 -2.23 -20.28
CA CYS A 225 -7.79 -0.84 -20.17
C CYS A 225 -8.47 0.02 -21.25
N PRO A 226 -8.94 1.24 -20.91
CA PRO A 226 -9.43 2.18 -21.90
C PRO A 226 -8.36 2.50 -22.96
N ALA A 227 -8.77 2.87 -24.17
CA ALA A 227 -7.84 3.25 -25.24
C ALA A 227 -6.97 4.47 -24.87
N THR A 228 -7.44 5.32 -23.96
CA THR A 228 -6.68 6.45 -23.40
C THR A 228 -5.59 6.02 -22.41
N HIS A 229 -5.67 4.80 -21.87
CA HIS A 229 -4.77 4.25 -20.85
C HIS A 229 -4.26 2.86 -21.22
N PRO A 230 -3.61 2.66 -22.38
CA PRO A 230 -3.45 1.34 -22.97
C PRO A 230 -2.44 0.43 -22.23
N TYR A 231 -1.65 0.95 -21.28
CA TYR A 231 -0.60 0.19 -20.60
C TYR A 231 -1.10 -0.44 -19.30
N VAL A 232 -0.95 -1.75 -19.15
CA VAL A 232 -1.37 -2.50 -17.96
C VAL A 232 -0.21 -2.63 -16.98
N ILE A 233 -0.27 -1.90 -15.88
CA ILE A 233 0.65 -2.06 -14.74
C ILE A 233 0.10 -3.10 -13.76
N PRO A 234 0.94 -3.75 -12.93
CA PRO A 234 0.45 -4.55 -11.82
C PRO A 234 -0.47 -3.74 -10.92
N LYS A 235 -1.66 -4.26 -10.68
CA LYS A 235 -2.61 -3.70 -9.73
C LYS A 235 -2.05 -3.85 -8.33
N LEU A 236 -1.91 -2.73 -7.64
CA LEU A 236 -1.55 -2.71 -6.23
C LEU A 236 -2.83 -2.83 -5.40
N ASN A 237 -2.89 -3.82 -4.51
CA ASN A 237 -3.86 -3.81 -3.42
C ASN A 237 -3.15 -3.42 -2.15
N PHE A 238 -3.77 -2.49 -1.43
CA PHE A 238 -3.37 -2.07 -0.11
C PHE A 238 -4.36 -2.75 0.84
N GLN A 239 -3.87 -3.50 1.83
CA GLN A 239 -4.70 -4.19 2.82
C GLN A 239 -4.16 -3.87 4.21
N ARG A 240 -4.99 -3.26 5.05
CA ARG A 240 -4.59 -2.74 6.36
C ARG A 240 -5.34 -3.47 7.42
N ILE A 241 -4.59 -3.98 8.38
CA ILE A 241 -5.12 -4.77 9.47
C ILE A 241 -5.02 -3.95 10.75
N PHE A 242 -6.16 -3.64 11.35
CA PHE A 242 -6.24 -2.90 12.60
C PHE A 242 -6.78 -3.80 13.70
N LYS A 243 -5.99 -4.03 14.73
CA LYS A 243 -6.44 -4.76 15.92
C LYS A 243 -7.39 -3.91 16.75
N ILE A 244 -8.50 -4.50 17.17
CA ILE A 244 -9.44 -3.91 18.13
C ILE A 244 -9.01 -4.32 19.53
N ARG A 245 -8.72 -3.35 20.38
CA ARG A 245 -8.38 -3.53 21.79
C ARG A 245 -9.62 -3.34 22.66
N ALA A 246 -9.57 -3.85 23.88
CA ALA A 246 -10.68 -3.74 24.84
C ALA A 246 -10.91 -2.29 25.32
N ASP A 247 -9.88 -1.44 25.25
CA ASP A 247 -9.93 -0.02 25.60
C ASP A 247 -10.29 0.90 24.43
N ASP A 248 -10.60 0.36 23.24
CA ASP A 248 -11.08 1.16 22.11
C ASP A 248 -12.60 1.41 22.17
N VAL A 249 -13.02 2.67 22.00
CA VAL A 249 -14.42 3.02 21.72
C VAL A 249 -14.66 2.94 20.21
N THR A 250 -14.87 1.74 19.69
CA THR A 250 -14.91 1.46 18.25
C THR A 250 -15.92 2.29 17.45
N SER A 251 -17.04 2.71 18.05
CA SER A 251 -18.02 3.58 17.39
C SER A 251 -17.46 4.95 16.98
N THR A 252 -16.34 5.38 17.56
CA THR A 252 -15.67 6.65 17.26
C THR A 252 -14.62 6.56 16.16
N TRP A 253 -14.28 5.34 15.70
CA TRP A 253 -13.23 5.16 14.71
C TRP A 253 -13.60 5.82 13.38
N ARG A 254 -12.66 6.60 12.86
CA ARG A 254 -12.78 7.35 11.60
C ARG A 254 -11.39 7.52 10.98
N LEU A 255 -11.33 7.76 9.68
CA LEU A 255 -10.11 8.24 9.05
C LEU A 255 -9.98 9.75 9.28
N SER A 256 -8.75 10.25 9.37
CA SER A 256 -8.47 11.68 9.50
C SER A 256 -9.02 12.51 8.34
N SER A 257 -9.19 11.90 7.17
CA SER A 257 -9.77 12.50 5.97
C SER A 257 -11.31 12.45 5.91
N ASP A 258 -11.98 11.78 6.85
CA ASP A 258 -13.43 11.65 6.81
C ASP A 258 -14.11 13.02 7.02
N MET A 259 -15.05 13.31 6.12
CA MET A 259 -15.80 14.55 6.13
C MET A 259 -17.12 14.38 6.88
N SER A 260 -17.54 15.45 7.58
CA SER A 260 -18.86 15.51 8.22
C SER A 260 -19.98 15.24 7.20
N GLY A 261 -20.97 14.44 7.60
CA GLY A 261 -22.13 14.08 6.77
C GLY A 261 -21.95 12.82 5.92
N TYR A 262 -20.75 12.23 5.88
CA TYR A 262 -20.49 10.95 5.21
C TYR A 262 -20.24 9.84 6.25
N PRO A 263 -20.60 8.57 5.97
CA PRO A 263 -20.19 7.44 6.80
C PRO A 263 -18.66 7.37 6.91
N ALA A 264 -18.12 7.00 8.07
CA ALA A 264 -16.66 6.95 8.20
C ALA A 264 -16.06 5.84 7.32
N GLY A 265 -14.84 6.10 6.86
CA GLY A 265 -14.17 5.32 5.83
C GLY A 265 -14.59 5.66 4.41
N THR A 266 -15.56 6.55 4.19
CA THR A 266 -15.96 6.97 2.82
C THR A 266 -14.83 7.72 2.12
N MET A 267 -14.06 8.54 2.86
CA MET A 267 -12.95 9.33 2.32
C MET A 267 -11.62 8.59 2.39
N ALA A 268 -11.67 7.28 2.58
CA ALA A 268 -10.50 6.42 2.53
C ALA A 268 -9.79 6.60 1.18
N HIS A 269 -8.53 6.97 1.23
CA HIS A 269 -7.65 6.99 0.08
C HIS A 269 -6.27 6.54 0.52
N ALA A 270 -5.40 6.40 -0.46
CA ALA A 270 -4.01 6.10 -0.23
C ALA A 270 -3.18 6.62 -1.39
N ASP A 271 -1.91 6.68 -1.11
CA ASP A 271 -0.95 7.41 -1.91
C ASP A 271 0.28 6.54 -2.11
N TYR A 272 0.90 6.71 -3.25
CA TYR A 272 2.03 5.91 -3.64
C TYR A 272 3.06 6.73 -4.41
N MET A 273 4.34 6.56 -4.05
CA MET A 273 5.47 6.94 -4.88
C MET A 273 6.35 5.74 -5.14
N MET A 274 6.48 5.37 -6.41
CA MET A 274 7.31 4.27 -6.86
C MET A 274 8.80 4.56 -6.66
N ALA A 275 9.47 3.80 -5.80
CA ALA A 275 10.93 3.83 -5.63
C ALA A 275 11.53 2.46 -5.27
N TRP A 276 10.97 1.39 -5.82
CA TRP A 276 11.64 0.08 -5.80
C TRP A 276 12.99 0.13 -6.51
N ASN A 277 13.90 -0.74 -6.05
CA ASN A 277 15.09 -1.09 -6.80
C ASN A 277 14.70 -1.73 -8.16
N ASP A 278 15.33 -1.25 -9.23
CA ASP A 278 15.02 -1.63 -10.60
C ASP A 278 15.25 -3.12 -10.88
N GLU A 279 16.35 -3.69 -10.35
CA GLU A 279 16.69 -5.10 -10.56
C GLU A 279 15.62 -5.99 -9.92
N ILE A 280 15.23 -5.67 -8.69
CA ILE A 280 14.18 -6.40 -7.98
C ILE A 280 12.83 -6.28 -8.68
N MET A 281 12.43 -5.09 -9.11
CA MET A 281 11.17 -4.94 -9.85
C MET A 281 11.20 -5.74 -11.16
N GLY A 282 12.32 -5.74 -11.88
CA GLY A 282 12.50 -6.57 -13.08
C GLY A 282 12.34 -8.06 -12.80
N ARG A 283 12.92 -8.56 -11.72
CA ARG A 283 12.82 -9.97 -11.30
C ARG A 283 11.42 -10.36 -10.86
N ILE A 284 10.76 -9.52 -10.07
CA ILE A 284 9.36 -9.71 -9.67
C ILE A 284 8.47 -9.82 -10.91
N MET A 285 8.64 -8.94 -11.89
CA MET A 285 7.86 -8.98 -13.13
C MET A 285 8.14 -10.24 -13.93
N ALA A 286 9.41 -10.56 -14.17
CA ALA A 286 9.81 -11.69 -15.01
C ALA A 286 9.42 -13.05 -14.43
N ALA A 287 9.50 -13.22 -13.11
CA ALA A 287 9.23 -14.48 -12.43
C ALA A 287 7.85 -14.49 -11.78
N CYS A 288 7.63 -13.70 -10.73
CA CYS A 288 6.37 -13.76 -9.98
C CYS A 288 5.14 -13.44 -10.82
N ILE A 289 5.21 -12.39 -11.65
CA ILE A 289 4.07 -11.95 -12.46
C ILE A 289 3.96 -12.77 -13.75
N ASP A 290 5.02 -12.80 -14.56
CA ASP A 290 4.96 -13.35 -15.92
C ASP A 290 5.09 -14.88 -16.00
N GLN A 291 5.52 -15.56 -14.93
CA GLN A 291 5.44 -17.04 -14.83
C GLN A 291 4.20 -17.53 -14.05
N LEU A 292 3.24 -16.64 -13.74
CA LEU A 292 2.03 -17.00 -13.01
C LEU A 292 2.35 -17.69 -11.68
N LEU A 293 3.25 -17.12 -10.88
CA LEU A 293 3.63 -17.67 -9.57
C LEU A 293 2.94 -16.91 -8.43
N SER A 294 2.79 -17.57 -7.28
CA SER A 294 2.28 -16.96 -6.05
C SER A 294 3.44 -16.64 -5.10
N CYS A 295 4.15 -15.56 -5.39
CA CYS A 295 5.23 -15.09 -4.54
C CYS A 295 4.70 -14.34 -3.31
N SER A 296 5.33 -14.57 -2.16
CA SER A 296 4.99 -13.92 -0.90
C SER A 296 6.23 -13.71 -0.03
N ALA A 297 6.13 -12.78 0.93
CA ALA A 297 7.16 -12.55 1.94
C ALA A 297 8.54 -12.21 1.33
N GLY A 298 8.57 -11.54 0.17
CA GLY A 298 9.81 -11.16 -0.53
C GLY A 298 10.45 -12.27 -1.37
N ASP A 299 9.76 -13.38 -1.60
CA ASP A 299 10.13 -14.38 -2.60
C ASP A 299 10.08 -13.75 -4.00
N LEU A 300 11.15 -13.91 -4.78
CA LEU A 300 11.27 -13.35 -6.14
C LEU A 300 10.87 -14.34 -7.22
N GLY A 301 10.51 -15.59 -6.86
CA GLY A 301 10.04 -16.61 -7.79
C GLY A 301 11.13 -17.25 -8.64
N ASP A 302 12.38 -16.84 -8.49
CA ASP A 302 13.53 -17.28 -9.29
C ASP A 302 14.58 -18.04 -8.46
N GLY A 303 14.17 -18.59 -7.31
CA GLY A 303 15.03 -19.34 -6.39
C GLY A 303 15.74 -18.45 -5.37
N PHE A 304 15.47 -17.15 -5.37
CA PHE A 304 15.94 -16.23 -4.35
C PHE A 304 14.80 -15.51 -3.63
N LYS A 305 15.09 -15.14 -2.39
CA LYS A 305 14.21 -14.39 -1.52
C LYS A 305 14.97 -13.22 -0.91
N MET A 306 14.29 -12.10 -0.80
CA MET A 306 14.80 -10.92 -0.11
C MET A 306 14.96 -11.18 1.40
N VAL A 307 16.09 -10.75 1.95
CA VAL A 307 16.41 -10.84 3.37
C VAL A 307 15.50 -9.89 4.17
N GLU A 308 15.07 -10.30 5.36
CA GLU A 308 14.18 -9.46 6.16
C GLU A 308 14.91 -8.26 6.76
N ASN A 309 14.32 -7.08 6.63
CA ASN A 309 14.80 -5.84 7.23
C ASN A 309 14.66 -5.89 8.77
N PRO A 310 15.72 -5.56 9.53
CA PRO A 310 15.62 -5.38 10.98
C PRO A 310 14.50 -4.44 11.43
N ILE A 311 14.28 -3.32 10.73
CA ILE A 311 13.23 -2.35 11.06
C ILE A 311 11.84 -2.99 10.98
N TYR A 312 11.61 -3.77 9.92
CA TYR A 312 10.37 -4.54 9.77
C TYR A 312 10.17 -5.51 10.93
N LYS A 313 11.21 -6.27 11.32
CA LYS A 313 11.12 -7.23 12.43
C LYS A 313 10.77 -6.55 13.75
N SER A 314 11.46 -5.46 14.08
CA SER A 314 11.19 -4.72 15.32
C SER A 314 9.82 -4.06 15.30
N GLY A 315 9.37 -3.56 14.13
CA GLY A 315 8.06 -2.92 14.02
C GLY A 315 6.91 -3.91 14.19
N ILE A 316 7.04 -5.15 13.69
CA ILE A 316 6.03 -6.21 13.91
C ILE A 316 5.91 -6.53 15.40
N ALA A 317 7.03 -6.58 16.13
CA ALA A 317 7.02 -6.85 17.58
C ALA A 317 6.34 -5.73 18.39
N ALA A 318 6.26 -4.53 17.81
CA ALA A 318 5.69 -3.36 18.44
C ALA A 318 4.51 -2.81 17.63
N SER A 319 3.73 -3.69 17.00
CA SER A 319 2.59 -3.34 16.16
C SER A 319 1.35 -2.96 16.98
N ALA A 320 0.27 -2.51 16.32
CA ALA A 320 -1.04 -2.26 16.92
C ALA A 320 -1.06 -1.25 18.10
N ARG A 321 -0.20 -0.23 18.02
CA ARG A 321 -0.10 0.82 19.04
C ARG A 321 -1.32 1.74 19.02
N ARG A 322 -1.53 2.42 20.14
CA ARG A 322 -2.32 3.66 20.21
C ARG A 322 -1.33 4.75 20.53
N VAL A 323 -1.26 5.76 19.67
CA VAL A 323 -0.35 6.89 19.86
C VAL A 323 -1.14 8.18 19.92
N PRO A 324 -0.73 9.17 20.72
CA PRO A 324 -1.38 10.47 20.75
C PRO A 324 -1.45 11.10 19.35
N LEU A 325 -2.44 11.94 19.11
CA LEU A 325 -2.48 12.74 17.89
C LEU A 325 -1.32 13.75 17.93
N PRO A 326 -0.44 13.78 16.90
CA PRO A 326 0.62 14.77 16.84
C PRO A 326 0.05 16.16 16.60
N ARG A 327 0.68 17.18 17.17
CA ARG A 327 0.39 18.56 16.79
C ARG A 327 0.75 18.80 15.33
N ARG A 328 0.20 19.84 14.70
CA ARG A 328 0.61 20.22 13.34
C ARG A 328 2.13 20.45 13.28
N GLY A 329 2.78 19.88 12.26
CA GLY A 329 4.23 19.89 12.08
C GLY A 329 5.01 18.91 12.97
N GLU A 330 4.37 18.23 13.92
CA GLU A 330 5.01 17.18 14.72
C GLU A 330 5.01 15.85 13.97
N VAL A 331 6.13 15.13 14.07
CA VAL A 331 6.31 13.80 13.48
C VAL A 331 6.46 12.78 14.61
N ILE A 332 5.62 11.74 14.61
CA ILE A 332 5.75 10.62 15.53
C ILE A 332 6.42 9.46 14.79
N SER A 333 7.65 9.14 15.16
CA SER A 333 8.32 7.93 14.66
C SER A 333 7.69 6.67 15.29
N LEU A 334 7.36 5.69 14.46
CA LEU A 334 6.86 4.37 14.88
C LEU A 334 7.94 3.29 14.78
N VAL A 335 9.03 3.59 14.09
CA VAL A 335 10.23 2.75 14.05
C VAL A 335 11.15 3.11 15.21
N ASN A 336 11.68 2.08 15.86
CA ASN A 336 12.87 2.24 16.69
C ASN A 336 14.04 2.38 15.70
N GLN A 337 14.41 3.62 15.40
CA GLN A 337 15.75 3.83 14.86
C GLN A 337 16.67 3.42 16.01
N GLY A 338 17.49 2.39 15.79
CA GLY A 338 18.57 2.08 16.72
C GLY A 338 19.42 3.33 16.97
N PRO A 339 20.21 3.35 18.05
CA PRO A 339 21.03 4.50 18.43
C PRO A 339 21.91 5.03 17.29
#